data_AF-A0A0D7E9S5-F1
#
_entry.id   AF-A0A0D7E9S5-F1
#
_cell.length_a   1.000
_cell.length_b   1.000
_cell.length_c   1.000
_cell.angle_alpha   90.00
_cell.angle_beta   90.00
_cell.angle_gamma   90.00
#
_symmetry.space_group_name_H-M   'P 1'
#
loop_
_entity.id
_entity.type
_entity.pdbx_description
1 polymer ?
#
loop_
_entity_poly.entity_id
_entity_poly.type
_entity_poly.pdbx_seq_one_letter_code
_entity_poly.pdbx_strand_id
1 'polypeptide(L)'
;MTSSQSYQPFSHDVSAISLADTLSPADRYQELFVAVQMQRIFPDSKTFVDCAPRRHPEVILEAYRARCNEPGFDLGAFVHEHFSLYEMPVREFVANPDDSLAEHIDRLWPVLTRQPQDHPEHSSLLPLPHPYVVPGGRFTELYYWDSYFTMLGLDESGHCDLLRSMADNFAYLIDTYGHVPNGNRTYYLGRSQPPVFALMTELFEENGVHRASDYLPQLHKEYAFWMEGADALRPGERHRRCVCLADGVVLNRYWDERDTPREESYREDVETARASCRPRHEVYRDLRAGAESGWDFSSRWLDDAHRLATIRTTSILPIDLNALLYKLERQIAELSAVKGQQACAENFARRAEIRLAAIDHFLWNPRAGAYFDYDWRRGRQR
;
A
#
# COMPACT_ATOMS: atom_id res chain seq x y z
N MET A 1 -25.68 30.80 24.22
CA MET A 1 -24.54 29.86 24.12
C MET A 1 -25.02 28.64 23.37
N THR A 2 -25.08 28.76 22.04
CA THR A 2 -25.31 27.62 21.16
C THR A 2 -24.02 26.81 21.13
N SER A 3 -24.06 25.61 21.70
CA SER A 3 -23.01 24.61 21.57
C SER A 3 -22.78 24.38 20.08
N SER A 4 -21.66 24.90 19.56
CA SER A 4 -21.17 24.52 18.24
C SER A 4 -20.92 23.02 18.27
N GLN A 5 -21.78 22.25 17.59
CA GLN A 5 -21.43 20.89 17.22
C GLN A 5 -20.08 20.97 16.51
N SER A 6 -19.05 20.37 17.11
CA SER A 6 -17.75 20.24 16.49
C SER A 6 -17.94 19.51 15.17
N TYR A 7 -17.81 20.20 14.05
CA TYR A 7 -17.73 19.58 12.73
C TYR A 7 -16.58 18.56 12.78
N GLN A 8 -16.92 17.27 12.77
CA GLN A 8 -15.97 16.18 12.57
C GLN A 8 -16.03 15.85 11.07
N PRO A 9 -15.08 16.33 10.25
CA PRO A 9 -15.13 16.13 8.79
C PRO A 9 -15.13 14.64 8.37
N PHE A 10 -14.78 13.72 9.26
CA PHE A 10 -14.50 12.31 8.97
C PHE A 10 -15.30 11.33 9.85
N SER A 11 -16.63 11.50 9.91
CA SER A 11 -17.52 10.46 10.47
C SER A 11 -17.74 9.38 9.42
N HIS A 12 -16.86 8.38 9.37
CA HIS A 12 -16.98 7.27 8.42
C HIS A 12 -17.97 6.22 8.94
N ASP A 13 -19.15 6.12 8.30
CA ASP A 13 -20.09 5.04 8.57
C ASP A 13 -19.81 3.86 7.64
N VAL A 14 -19.30 2.77 8.21
CA VAL A 14 -19.07 1.49 7.52
C VAL A 14 -20.02 0.39 8.01
N SER A 15 -21.08 0.75 8.75
CA SER A 15 -21.99 -0.23 9.36
C SER A 15 -22.78 -1.07 8.34
N ALA A 16 -22.99 -0.52 7.14
CA ALA A 16 -23.65 -1.20 6.02
C ALA A 16 -22.68 -1.98 5.10
N ILE A 17 -21.38 -2.01 5.44
CA ILE A 17 -20.34 -2.62 4.61
C ILE A 17 -19.88 -3.91 5.26
N SER A 18 -19.79 -4.98 4.46
CA SER A 18 -19.26 -6.26 4.87
C SER A 18 -17.88 -6.10 5.52
N LEU A 19 -17.74 -6.59 6.75
CA LEU A 19 -16.46 -6.59 7.44
C LEU A 19 -15.50 -7.60 6.77
N ALA A 20 -14.25 -7.19 6.63
CA ALA A 20 -13.16 -8.09 6.29
C ALA A 20 -12.95 -9.12 7.40
N ASP A 21 -12.33 -10.25 7.05
CA ASP A 21 -11.74 -11.10 8.09
C ASP A 21 -10.67 -10.31 8.88
N THR A 22 -10.60 -10.55 10.18
CA THR A 22 -9.60 -9.93 11.06
C THR A 22 -8.20 -10.49 10.85
N LEU A 23 -8.08 -11.65 10.20
CA LEU A 23 -6.83 -12.31 9.86
C LEU A 23 -6.57 -12.26 8.35
N SER A 24 -5.30 -12.28 7.96
CA SER A 24 -4.94 -12.48 6.55
C SER A 24 -5.26 -13.91 6.11
N PRO A 25 -5.45 -14.18 4.81
CA PRO A 25 -5.69 -15.54 4.31
C PRO A 25 -4.66 -16.58 4.79
N ALA A 26 -3.38 -16.22 4.85
CA ALA A 26 -2.34 -17.12 5.37
C ALA A 26 -2.53 -17.43 6.87
N ASP A 27 -2.83 -16.42 7.68
CA ASP A 27 -3.05 -16.61 9.12
C ASP A 27 -4.38 -17.34 9.39
N ARG A 28 -5.39 -17.09 8.56
CA ARG A 28 -6.72 -17.69 8.68
C ARG A 28 -6.76 -19.16 8.27
N TYR A 29 -6.20 -19.50 7.11
CA TYR A 29 -6.31 -20.84 6.54
C TYR A 29 -5.04 -21.68 6.74
N GLN A 30 -3.96 -21.12 7.28
CA GLN A 30 -2.79 -21.87 7.78
C GLN A 30 -2.27 -22.93 6.79
N GLU A 31 -2.26 -24.20 7.16
CA GLU A 31 -1.77 -25.29 6.30
C GLU A 31 -2.60 -25.48 5.02
N LEU A 32 -3.90 -25.15 5.04
CA LEU A 32 -4.73 -25.16 3.83
C LEU A 32 -4.21 -24.11 2.85
N PHE A 33 -3.92 -22.90 3.33
CA PHE A 33 -3.36 -21.84 2.49
C PHE A 33 -2.04 -22.27 1.82
N VAL A 34 -1.11 -22.82 2.61
CA VAL A 34 0.17 -23.30 2.08
C VAL A 34 -0.04 -24.41 1.05
N ALA A 35 -0.94 -25.37 1.32
CA ALA A 35 -1.23 -26.46 0.40
C ALA A 35 -1.78 -25.93 -0.93
N VAL A 36 -2.74 -25.01 -0.89
CA VAL A 36 -3.37 -24.43 -2.09
C VAL A 36 -2.35 -23.68 -2.94
N GLN A 37 -1.54 -22.82 -2.32
CA GLN A 37 -0.54 -22.04 -3.05
C GLN A 37 0.57 -22.92 -3.64
N MET A 38 1.09 -23.89 -2.87
CA MET A 38 2.22 -24.71 -3.31
C MET A 38 1.82 -25.77 -4.35
N GLN A 39 0.57 -26.25 -4.33
CA GLN A 39 0.04 -27.19 -5.33
C GLN A 39 -0.47 -26.50 -6.60
N ARG A 40 -0.43 -25.16 -6.68
CA ARG A 40 -0.92 -24.38 -7.84
C ARG A 40 -2.35 -24.74 -8.24
N ILE A 41 -3.26 -24.76 -7.25
CA ILE A 41 -4.70 -24.96 -7.53
C ILE A 41 -5.21 -23.89 -8.50
N PHE A 42 -4.69 -22.67 -8.40
CA PHE A 42 -4.90 -21.59 -9.35
C PHE A 42 -3.60 -21.23 -10.08
N PRO A 43 -3.68 -20.72 -11.33
CA PRO A 43 -2.49 -20.32 -12.10
C PRO A 43 -1.81 -19.06 -11.54
N ASP A 44 -2.56 -18.19 -10.86
CA ASP A 44 -2.05 -16.98 -10.19
C ASP A 44 -2.22 -17.13 -8.67
N SER A 45 -1.13 -16.95 -7.91
CA SER A 45 -1.11 -17.00 -6.45
C SER A 45 -2.08 -15.99 -5.82
N LYS A 46 -2.40 -14.88 -6.50
CA LYS A 46 -3.37 -13.89 -5.99
C LYS A 46 -4.81 -14.39 -6.00
N THR A 47 -5.15 -15.34 -6.86
CA THR A 47 -6.54 -15.82 -7.01
C THR A 47 -7.09 -16.38 -5.70
N PHE A 48 -6.31 -17.18 -4.95
CA PHE A 48 -6.81 -17.78 -3.72
C PHE A 48 -6.97 -16.78 -2.57
N VAL A 49 -6.04 -15.83 -2.42
CA VAL A 49 -6.12 -14.81 -1.36
C VAL A 49 -7.28 -13.84 -1.55
N ASP A 50 -7.81 -13.74 -2.77
CA ASP A 50 -8.97 -12.92 -3.10
C ASP A 50 -10.30 -13.67 -3.01
N CYS A 51 -10.27 -15.00 -2.88
CA CYS A 51 -11.49 -15.81 -2.82
C CYS A 51 -12.33 -15.44 -1.59
N ALA A 52 -13.64 -15.36 -1.80
CA ALA A 52 -14.60 -15.25 -0.71
C ALA A 52 -14.93 -16.64 -0.16
N PRO A 53 -14.90 -16.84 1.16
CA PRO A 53 -15.30 -18.10 1.75
C PRO A 53 -16.82 -18.27 1.68
N ARG A 54 -17.30 -19.46 1.32
CA ARG A 54 -18.75 -19.77 1.25
C ARG A 54 -19.38 -20.06 2.61
N ARG A 55 -18.55 -20.18 3.66
CA ARG A 55 -18.92 -20.50 5.05
C ARG A 55 -17.97 -19.77 5.98
N HIS A 56 -18.25 -19.80 7.29
CA HIS A 56 -17.35 -19.21 8.27
C HIS A 56 -15.92 -19.77 8.12
N PRO A 57 -14.88 -18.94 8.02
CA PRO A 57 -13.52 -19.36 7.71
C PRO A 57 -12.95 -20.48 8.60
N GLU A 58 -13.25 -20.45 9.90
CA GLU A 58 -12.81 -21.47 10.88
C GLU A 58 -13.36 -22.87 10.56
N VAL A 59 -14.63 -22.94 10.14
CA VAL A 59 -15.29 -24.20 9.77
C VAL A 59 -14.64 -24.82 8.53
N ILE A 60 -14.16 -23.99 7.61
CA ILE A 60 -13.47 -24.46 6.40
C ILE A 60 -12.13 -25.10 6.76
N LEU A 61 -11.34 -24.48 7.63
CA LEU A 61 -10.05 -25.05 8.06
C LEU A 61 -10.24 -26.35 8.85
N GLU A 62 -11.24 -26.43 9.73
CA GLU A 62 -11.59 -27.68 10.43
C GLU A 62 -12.01 -28.79 9.47
N ALA A 63 -12.85 -28.47 8.48
CA ALA A 63 -13.25 -29.42 7.44
C ALA A 63 -12.06 -29.91 6.60
N TYR A 64 -11.09 -29.04 6.32
CA TYR A 64 -9.85 -29.41 5.64
C TYR A 64 -9.06 -30.41 6.49
N ARG A 65 -8.81 -30.09 7.76
CA ARG A 65 -8.05 -30.94 8.69
C ARG A 65 -8.66 -32.33 8.87
N ALA A 66 -9.98 -32.44 8.82
CA ALA A 66 -10.68 -33.71 8.92
C ALA A 66 -10.48 -34.59 7.68
N ARG A 67 -10.42 -33.99 6.48
CA ARG A 67 -10.44 -34.72 5.20
C ARG A 67 -9.08 -34.85 4.52
N CYS A 68 -8.10 -34.01 4.85
CA CYS A 68 -6.86 -33.85 4.07
C CYS A 68 -5.96 -35.11 4.05
N ASN A 69 -6.14 -36.03 5.00
CA ASN A 69 -5.40 -37.29 5.07
C ASN A 69 -6.21 -38.50 4.58
N GLU A 70 -7.45 -38.30 4.11
CA GLU A 70 -8.28 -39.38 3.59
C GLU A 70 -7.77 -39.85 2.21
N PRO A 71 -7.75 -41.17 1.94
CA PRO A 71 -7.43 -41.67 0.61
C PRO A 71 -8.35 -41.08 -0.46
N GLY A 72 -7.77 -40.49 -1.50
CA GLY A 72 -8.52 -39.89 -2.60
C GLY A 72 -8.99 -38.45 -2.37
N PHE A 73 -8.53 -37.78 -1.30
CA PHE A 73 -8.79 -36.35 -1.09
C PHE A 73 -8.26 -35.51 -2.26
N ASP A 74 -9.15 -34.69 -2.85
CA ASP A 74 -8.83 -33.74 -3.91
C ASP A 74 -8.91 -32.30 -3.35
N LEU A 75 -7.74 -31.66 -3.23
CA LEU A 75 -7.63 -30.29 -2.73
C LEU A 75 -8.32 -29.28 -3.66
N GLY A 76 -8.25 -29.47 -4.97
CA GLY A 76 -8.88 -28.60 -5.94
C GLY A 76 -10.41 -28.64 -5.80
N ALA A 77 -10.99 -29.84 -5.72
CA ALA A 77 -12.41 -30.01 -5.48
C ALA A 77 -12.84 -29.38 -4.14
N PHE A 78 -12.07 -29.60 -3.08
CA PHE A 78 -12.31 -28.99 -1.76
C PHE A 78 -12.32 -27.46 -1.81
N VAL A 79 -11.37 -26.84 -2.52
CA VAL A 79 -11.31 -25.39 -2.68
C VAL A 79 -12.54 -24.86 -3.42
N HIS A 80 -12.93 -25.47 -4.54
CA HIS A 80 -14.11 -25.04 -5.31
C HIS A 80 -15.42 -25.24 -4.53
N GLU A 81 -15.48 -26.23 -3.64
CA GLU A 81 -16.62 -26.48 -2.74
C GLU A 81 -16.76 -25.38 -1.67
N HIS A 82 -15.66 -24.84 -1.16
CA HIS A 82 -15.66 -23.97 0.03
C HIS A 82 -15.37 -22.50 -0.25
N PHE A 83 -14.88 -22.17 -1.44
CA PHE A 83 -14.55 -20.81 -1.84
C PHE A 83 -15.29 -20.45 -3.13
N SER A 84 -15.59 -19.16 -3.27
CA SER A 84 -16.04 -18.57 -4.52
C SER A 84 -14.97 -17.60 -5.01
N LEU A 85 -14.64 -17.69 -6.29
CA LEU A 85 -13.81 -16.69 -6.94
C LEU A 85 -14.50 -15.33 -6.81
N TYR A 86 -13.77 -14.33 -6.35
CA TYR A 86 -14.22 -12.96 -6.45
C TYR A 86 -14.06 -12.51 -7.89
N GLU A 87 -15.07 -12.82 -8.71
CA GLU A 87 -15.15 -12.34 -10.07
C GLU A 87 -15.89 -11.01 -10.05
N MET A 88 -15.25 -9.98 -10.58
CA MET A 88 -15.96 -8.75 -10.88
C MET A 88 -17.12 -9.07 -11.82
N PRO A 89 -18.33 -8.52 -11.59
CA PRO A 89 -19.38 -8.59 -12.59
C PRO A 89 -18.79 -8.06 -13.88
N VAL A 90 -18.79 -8.87 -14.95
CA VAL A 90 -18.40 -8.42 -16.28
C VAL A 90 -19.41 -7.35 -16.68
N ARG A 91 -19.13 -6.10 -16.32
CA ARG A 91 -19.73 -4.96 -17.01
C ARG A 91 -19.12 -5.07 -18.39
N GLU A 92 -19.87 -5.62 -19.34
CA GLU A 92 -19.45 -5.78 -20.74
C GLU A 92 -18.97 -4.41 -21.24
N PHE A 93 -17.66 -4.17 -21.13
CA PHE A 93 -17.05 -3.00 -21.69
C PHE A 93 -16.66 -3.37 -23.11
N VAL A 94 -17.49 -2.93 -24.05
CA VAL A 94 -17.17 -3.03 -25.47
C VAL A 94 -16.57 -1.68 -25.87
N ALA A 95 -15.27 -1.72 -26.20
CA ALA A 95 -14.59 -0.58 -26.78
C ALA A 95 -15.28 -0.20 -28.10
N ASN A 96 -15.60 1.09 -28.25
CA ASN A 96 -16.10 1.60 -29.51
C ASN A 96 -14.91 2.12 -30.33
N PRO A 97 -14.62 1.55 -31.52
CA PRO A 97 -13.52 2.01 -32.37
C PRO A 97 -13.63 3.47 -32.83
N ASP A 98 -14.84 4.04 -32.77
CA ASP A 98 -15.10 5.43 -33.17
C ASP A 98 -14.82 6.44 -32.04
N ASP A 99 -14.61 5.97 -30.79
CA ASP A 99 -14.24 6.85 -29.68
C ASP A 99 -12.82 7.40 -29.86
N SER A 100 -12.62 8.67 -29.51
CA SER A 100 -11.29 9.20 -29.21
C SER A 100 -10.70 8.52 -27.96
N LEU A 101 -9.38 8.65 -27.78
CA LEU A 101 -8.72 8.12 -26.58
C LEU A 101 -9.31 8.70 -25.28
N ALA A 102 -9.65 9.99 -25.26
CA ALA A 102 -10.25 10.65 -24.09
C ALA A 102 -11.64 10.07 -23.77
N GLU A 103 -12.52 9.97 -24.78
CA GLU A 103 -13.87 9.38 -24.62
C GLU A 103 -13.79 7.92 -24.16
N HIS A 104 -12.83 7.16 -24.67
CA HIS A 104 -12.59 5.80 -24.23
C HIS A 104 -12.21 5.73 -22.73
N ILE A 105 -11.31 6.61 -22.28
CA ILE A 105 -10.88 6.70 -20.88
C ILE A 105 -12.06 7.10 -19.97
N ASP A 106 -12.84 8.10 -20.36
CA ASP A 106 -14.00 8.55 -19.58
C ASP A 106 -15.03 7.44 -19.39
N ARG A 107 -15.25 6.63 -20.44
CA ARG A 107 -16.15 5.46 -20.38
C ARG A 107 -15.62 4.33 -19.50
N LEU A 108 -14.34 4.30 -19.17
CA LEU A 108 -13.74 3.30 -18.28
C LEU A 108 -13.92 3.62 -16.80
N TRP A 109 -14.12 4.90 -16.40
CA TRP A 109 -14.26 5.23 -14.98
C TRP A 109 -15.38 4.46 -14.27
N PRO A 110 -16.59 4.32 -14.83
CA PRO A 110 -17.64 3.50 -14.20
C PRO A 110 -17.35 2.00 -14.17
N VAL A 111 -16.47 1.51 -15.05
CA VAL A 111 -16.05 0.10 -15.11
C VAL A 111 -14.98 -0.19 -14.06
N LEU A 112 -14.08 0.75 -13.83
CA LEU A 112 -13.00 0.65 -12.85
C LEU A 112 -13.42 1.06 -11.44
N THR A 113 -14.58 1.73 -11.29
CA THR A 113 -15.12 2.07 -9.98
C THR A 113 -15.69 0.84 -9.26
N ARG A 114 -15.38 0.70 -7.97
CA ARG A 114 -15.92 -0.30 -7.05
C ARG A 114 -16.83 0.36 -6.04
N GLN A 115 -17.77 -0.44 -5.58
CA GLN A 115 -18.82 -0.09 -4.65
C GLN A 115 -18.62 -0.95 -3.39
N PRO A 116 -18.16 -0.38 -2.26
CA PRO A 116 -17.84 -1.15 -1.05
C PRO A 116 -18.98 -2.05 -0.55
N GLN A 117 -20.24 -1.66 -0.76
CA GLN A 117 -21.43 -2.44 -0.41
C GLN A 117 -21.54 -3.76 -1.18
N ASP A 118 -20.87 -3.89 -2.32
CA ASP A 118 -20.86 -5.12 -3.12
C ASP A 118 -19.74 -6.09 -2.69
N HIS A 119 -18.96 -5.75 -1.66
CA HIS A 119 -17.86 -6.59 -1.20
C HIS A 119 -18.37 -7.83 -0.45
N PRO A 120 -17.78 -9.01 -0.72
CA PRO A 120 -18.15 -10.24 -0.03
C PRO A 120 -17.69 -10.25 1.43
N GLU A 121 -18.56 -10.76 2.29
CA GLU A 121 -18.27 -11.00 3.72
C GLU A 121 -17.08 -11.94 3.91
N HIS A 122 -16.32 -11.71 4.98
CA HIS A 122 -15.18 -12.54 5.39
C HIS A 122 -14.10 -12.72 4.30
N SER A 123 -14.12 -11.87 3.28
CA SER A 123 -13.05 -11.81 2.29
C SER A 123 -11.86 -11.04 2.84
N SER A 124 -10.77 -11.04 2.07
CA SER A 124 -9.61 -10.23 2.38
C SER A 124 -9.80 -8.74 2.06
N LEU A 125 -10.88 -8.29 1.39
CA LEU A 125 -11.12 -6.88 1.10
C LEU A 125 -11.45 -6.12 2.39
N LEU A 126 -10.64 -5.10 2.69
CA LEU A 126 -10.88 -4.17 3.77
C LEU A 126 -12.04 -3.24 3.38
N PRO A 127 -12.98 -2.97 4.32
CA PRO A 127 -14.08 -2.07 4.07
C PRO A 127 -13.56 -0.65 3.81
N LEU A 128 -14.27 0.09 2.96
CA LEU A 128 -14.02 1.50 2.68
C LEU A 128 -15.36 2.24 2.68
N PRO A 129 -15.46 3.45 3.26
CA PRO A 129 -16.74 4.16 3.38
C PRO A 129 -17.32 4.66 2.05
N HIS A 130 -16.51 4.84 1.00
CA HIS A 130 -16.94 5.46 -0.25
C HIS A 130 -16.51 4.68 -1.50
N PRO A 131 -17.12 4.93 -2.67
CA PRO A 131 -16.68 4.37 -3.94
C PRO A 131 -15.22 4.74 -4.25
N TYR A 132 -14.55 3.86 -5.00
CA TYR A 132 -13.14 4.04 -5.32
C TYR A 132 -12.79 3.40 -6.67
N VAL A 133 -11.73 3.89 -7.33
CA VAL A 133 -11.24 3.35 -8.61
C VAL A 133 -10.13 2.33 -8.36
N VAL A 134 -10.09 1.27 -9.15
CA VAL A 134 -9.01 0.27 -9.14
C VAL A 134 -8.23 0.28 -10.45
N PRO A 135 -6.97 -0.20 -10.48
CA PRO A 135 -6.16 -0.23 -11.70
C PRO A 135 -6.76 -1.08 -12.83
N GLY A 136 -7.46 -2.17 -12.48
CA GLY A 136 -8.12 -3.08 -13.43
C GLY A 136 -7.41 -4.42 -13.61
N GLY A 137 -8.08 -5.34 -14.31
CA GLY A 137 -7.59 -6.72 -14.49
C GLY A 137 -7.55 -7.47 -13.16
N ARG A 138 -6.38 -8.03 -12.81
CA ARG A 138 -6.16 -8.75 -11.53
C ARG A 138 -6.18 -7.86 -10.29
N PHE A 139 -6.09 -6.54 -10.47
CA PHE A 139 -6.06 -5.56 -9.40
C PHE A 139 -7.48 -5.08 -9.12
N THR A 140 -8.13 -5.78 -8.19
CA THR A 140 -9.55 -5.61 -7.87
C THR A 140 -9.81 -4.74 -6.64
N GLU A 141 -8.74 -4.22 -6.05
CA GLU A 141 -8.71 -3.43 -4.81
C GLU A 141 -8.12 -2.05 -5.08
N LEU A 142 -8.37 -1.10 -4.18
CA LEU A 142 -7.74 0.21 -4.17
C LEU A 142 -6.23 0.02 -3.97
N TYR A 143 -5.41 0.70 -4.77
CA TYR A 143 -3.95 0.79 -4.57
C TYR A 143 -3.57 2.23 -4.25
N TYR A 144 -2.61 2.41 -3.35
CA TYR A 144 -2.32 3.73 -2.79
C TYR A 144 -1.74 4.69 -3.83
N TRP A 145 -0.55 4.43 -4.38
CA TRP A 145 0.11 5.41 -5.23
C TRP A 145 -0.51 5.53 -6.64
N ASP A 146 -1.05 4.44 -7.19
CA ASP A 146 -1.79 4.40 -8.45
C ASP A 146 -2.94 5.42 -8.41
N SER A 147 -3.63 5.48 -7.27
CA SER A 147 -4.77 6.35 -7.07
C SER A 147 -4.45 7.82 -7.23
N TYR A 148 -3.25 8.29 -6.89
CA TYR A 148 -2.90 9.70 -7.13
C TYR A 148 -2.90 10.02 -8.62
N PHE A 149 -2.29 9.16 -9.43
CA PHE A 149 -2.26 9.35 -10.89
C PHE A 149 -3.64 9.16 -11.52
N THR A 150 -4.45 8.24 -10.99
CA THR A 150 -5.86 8.12 -11.38
C THR A 150 -6.65 9.37 -11.02
N MET A 151 -6.44 9.95 -9.84
CA MET A 151 -7.13 11.16 -9.39
C MET A 151 -6.82 12.37 -10.27
N LEU A 152 -5.59 12.49 -10.81
CA LEU A 152 -5.28 13.52 -11.81
C LEU A 152 -6.16 13.40 -13.06
N GLY A 153 -6.40 12.18 -13.54
CA GLY A 153 -7.31 11.93 -14.66
C GLY A 153 -8.78 12.19 -14.30
N LEU A 154 -9.22 11.78 -13.11
CA LEU A 154 -10.57 12.03 -12.63
C LEU A 154 -10.88 13.53 -12.51
N ASP A 155 -9.90 14.33 -12.06
CA ASP A 155 -10.00 15.77 -11.98
C ASP A 155 -10.22 16.40 -13.37
N GLU A 156 -9.40 15.99 -14.35
CA GLU A 156 -9.50 16.46 -15.73
C GLU A 156 -10.87 16.11 -16.36
N SER A 157 -11.36 14.89 -16.11
CA SER A 157 -12.69 14.42 -16.54
C SER A 157 -13.86 15.03 -15.72
N GLY A 158 -13.60 15.87 -14.71
CA GLY A 158 -14.63 16.53 -13.89
C GLY A 158 -15.32 15.64 -12.84
N HIS A 159 -14.71 14.52 -12.45
CA HIS A 159 -15.23 13.58 -11.45
C HIS A 159 -14.89 13.97 -10.00
N CYS A 160 -15.15 15.22 -9.61
CA CYS A 160 -14.77 15.78 -8.31
C CYS A 160 -15.33 14.99 -7.11
N ASP A 161 -16.55 14.45 -7.20
CA ASP A 161 -17.16 13.67 -6.12
C ASP A 161 -16.44 12.34 -5.86
N LEU A 162 -15.98 11.68 -6.94
CA LEU A 162 -15.21 10.43 -6.84
C LEU A 162 -13.80 10.71 -6.34
N LEU A 163 -13.20 11.82 -6.78
CA LEU A 163 -11.92 12.30 -6.27
C LEU A 163 -11.97 12.52 -4.76
N ARG A 164 -13.00 13.23 -4.26
CA ARG A 164 -13.23 13.40 -2.83
C ARG A 164 -13.43 12.06 -2.11
N SER A 165 -14.27 11.19 -2.68
CA SER A 165 -14.54 9.85 -2.11
C SER A 165 -13.25 9.05 -1.90
N MET A 166 -12.31 9.12 -2.84
CA MET A 166 -11.01 8.45 -2.73
C MET A 166 -10.13 9.08 -1.64
N ALA A 167 -10.09 10.42 -1.54
CA ALA A 167 -9.36 11.10 -0.46
C ALA A 167 -9.92 10.75 0.94
N ASP A 168 -11.25 10.74 1.09
CA ASP A 168 -11.94 10.36 2.33
C ASP A 168 -11.66 8.87 2.68
N ASN A 169 -11.58 7.99 1.68
CA ASN A 169 -11.18 6.59 1.87
C ASN A 169 -9.73 6.45 2.39
N PHE A 170 -8.79 7.25 1.88
CA PHE A 170 -7.41 7.23 2.39
C PHE A 170 -7.32 7.77 3.81
N ALA A 171 -8.06 8.83 4.13
CA ALA A 171 -8.18 9.32 5.51
C ALA A 171 -8.71 8.24 6.46
N TYR A 172 -9.77 7.52 6.04
CA TYR A 172 -10.31 6.38 6.77
C TYR A 172 -9.28 5.27 7.01
N LEU A 173 -8.50 4.90 5.99
CA LEU A 173 -7.46 3.89 6.11
C LEU A 173 -6.38 4.30 7.12
N ILE A 174 -5.94 5.56 7.07
CA ILE A 174 -4.97 6.10 8.03
C ILE A 174 -5.56 6.10 9.45
N ASP A 175 -6.80 6.50 9.62
CA ASP A 175 -7.45 6.54 10.93
C ASP A 175 -7.68 5.15 11.52
N THR A 176 -7.95 4.16 10.68
CA THR A 176 -8.29 2.78 11.08
C THR A 176 -7.04 1.91 11.29
N TYR A 177 -6.06 2.01 10.39
CA TYR A 177 -4.89 1.12 10.35
C TYR A 177 -3.57 1.83 10.66
N GLY A 178 -3.61 3.14 10.94
CA GLY A 178 -2.45 3.98 11.26
C GLY A 178 -1.63 4.42 10.03
N HIS A 179 -1.95 3.92 8.84
CA HIS A 179 -1.29 4.22 7.57
C HIS A 179 -2.21 3.84 6.41
N VAL A 180 -1.87 4.25 5.19
CA VAL A 180 -2.49 3.69 3.98
C VAL A 180 -1.78 2.38 3.62
N PRO A 181 -2.43 1.21 3.66
CA PRO A 181 -1.83 -0.04 3.21
C PRO A 181 -1.56 -0.01 1.69
N ASN A 182 -0.68 -0.90 1.19
CA ASN A 182 -0.38 -1.03 -0.25
C ASN A 182 -1.65 -1.04 -1.12
N GLY A 183 -2.63 -1.82 -0.69
CA GLY A 183 -4.01 -1.71 -1.13
C GLY A 183 -4.99 -2.17 -0.05
N ASN A 184 -6.29 -2.01 -0.25
CA ASN A 184 -7.30 -2.31 0.78
C ASN A 184 -7.58 -3.83 0.93
N ARG A 185 -6.54 -4.64 1.18
CA ARG A 185 -6.62 -6.07 1.47
C ARG A 185 -5.90 -6.42 2.77
N THR A 186 -6.39 -7.40 3.52
CA THR A 186 -5.82 -7.80 4.83
C THR A 186 -4.35 -8.22 4.74
N TYR A 187 -3.95 -8.90 3.67
CA TYR A 187 -2.56 -9.32 3.44
C TYR A 187 -1.61 -8.16 3.05
N TYR A 188 -2.14 -6.94 2.87
CA TYR A 188 -1.37 -5.72 2.64
C TYR A 188 -1.15 -4.87 3.90
N LEU A 189 -1.82 -5.15 5.03
CA LEU A 189 -1.72 -4.37 6.27
C LEU A 189 -0.30 -4.29 6.88
N GLY A 190 0.63 -5.14 6.45
CA GLY A 190 2.02 -5.09 6.90
C GLY A 190 2.86 -4.01 6.23
N ARG A 191 2.38 -3.36 5.17
CA ARG A 191 3.15 -2.39 4.39
C ARG A 191 2.27 -1.33 3.74
N SER A 192 2.88 -0.19 3.44
CA SER A 192 2.26 0.89 2.67
C SER A 192 2.58 0.79 1.18
N GLN A 193 2.67 1.94 0.52
CA GLN A 193 3.18 2.19 -0.82
C GLN A 193 3.84 3.59 -0.83
N PRO A 194 4.41 4.09 -1.94
CA PRO A 194 4.96 5.46 -1.99
C PRO A 194 3.96 6.51 -1.46
N PRO A 195 4.33 7.33 -0.45
CA PRO A 195 3.37 8.17 0.27
C PRO A 195 3.00 9.41 -0.51
N VAL A 196 1.87 9.33 -1.22
CA VAL A 196 1.35 10.37 -2.11
C VAL A 196 0.11 11.08 -1.56
N PHE A 197 -0.35 10.76 -0.35
CA PHE A 197 -1.55 11.38 0.23
C PHE A 197 -1.38 12.89 0.39
N ALA A 198 -0.19 13.40 0.73
CA ALA A 198 0.09 14.83 0.69
C ALA A 198 -0.20 15.46 -0.69
N LEU A 199 0.18 14.78 -1.78
CA LEU A 199 -0.08 15.23 -3.15
C LEU A 199 -1.56 15.16 -3.50
N MET A 200 -2.25 14.11 -3.04
CA MET A 200 -3.72 14.01 -3.17
C MET A 200 -4.40 15.19 -2.48
N THR A 201 -3.93 15.59 -1.29
CA THR A 201 -4.50 16.73 -0.56
C THR A 201 -4.31 18.07 -1.23
N GLU A 202 -3.17 18.27 -1.89
CA GLU A 202 -2.89 19.46 -2.68
C GLU A 202 -3.80 19.52 -3.91
N LEU A 203 -3.90 18.41 -4.66
CA LEU A 203 -4.69 18.32 -5.89
C LEU A 203 -6.14 18.78 -5.70
N PHE A 204 -6.82 18.32 -4.64
CA PHE A 204 -8.22 18.67 -4.46
C PHE A 204 -8.45 20.08 -3.88
N GLU A 205 -7.45 20.67 -3.21
CA GLU A 205 -7.51 22.05 -2.74
C GLU A 205 -7.34 23.02 -3.91
N GLU A 206 -6.39 22.76 -4.82
CA GLU A 206 -6.20 23.54 -6.05
C GLU A 206 -7.47 23.59 -6.91
N ASN A 207 -8.25 22.51 -6.89
CA ASN A 207 -9.50 22.39 -7.63
C ASN A 207 -10.76 22.79 -6.83
N GLY A 208 -10.60 23.28 -5.61
CA GLY A 208 -11.72 23.79 -4.79
C GLY A 208 -12.70 22.72 -4.32
N VAL A 209 -12.33 21.45 -4.35
CA VAL A 209 -13.19 20.29 -3.99
C VAL A 209 -13.33 20.18 -2.46
N HIS A 210 -12.23 20.35 -1.74
CA HIS A 210 -12.20 20.34 -0.27
C HIS A 210 -11.00 21.14 0.26
N ARG A 211 -11.05 21.54 1.52
CA ARG A 211 -9.89 22.17 2.18
C ARG A 211 -8.88 21.09 2.55
N ALA A 212 -7.65 21.16 2.03
CA ALA A 212 -6.56 20.24 2.39
C ALA A 212 -6.29 20.26 3.90
N SER A 213 -6.41 21.44 4.50
CA SER A 213 -6.17 21.66 5.93
C SER A 213 -7.06 20.80 6.84
N ASP A 214 -8.19 20.27 6.37
CA ASP A 214 -9.03 19.38 7.16
C ASP A 214 -8.40 17.99 7.34
N TYR A 215 -7.56 17.54 6.40
CA TYR A 215 -6.83 16.27 6.43
C TYR A 215 -5.49 16.32 7.19
N LEU A 216 -5.16 17.48 7.77
CA LEU A 216 -3.93 17.66 8.55
C LEU A 216 -3.73 16.59 9.65
N PRO A 217 -4.76 16.17 10.41
CA PRO A 217 -4.60 15.08 11.39
C PRO A 217 -4.11 13.77 10.77
N GLN A 218 -4.63 13.40 9.60
CA GLN A 218 -4.25 12.17 8.90
C GLN A 218 -2.85 12.28 8.28
N LEU A 219 -2.47 13.45 7.74
CA LEU A 219 -1.09 13.70 7.29
C LEU A 219 -0.07 13.53 8.43
N HIS A 220 -0.40 14.01 9.64
CA HIS A 220 0.43 13.79 10.83
C HIS A 220 0.53 12.30 11.21
N LYS A 221 -0.58 11.55 11.15
CA LYS A 221 -0.59 10.12 11.44
C LYS A 221 0.25 9.33 10.42
N GLU A 222 0.11 9.63 9.14
CA GLU A 222 0.93 9.00 8.11
C GLU A 222 2.42 9.33 8.32
N TYR A 223 2.76 10.59 8.60
CA TYR A 223 4.15 10.96 8.92
C TYR A 223 4.68 10.17 10.13
N ALA A 224 3.87 10.01 11.18
CA ALA A 224 4.23 9.22 12.36
C ALA A 224 4.47 7.74 12.02
N PHE A 225 3.73 7.15 11.09
CA PHE A 225 3.99 5.79 10.59
C PHE A 225 5.36 5.68 9.89
N TRP A 226 5.69 6.64 9.01
CA TRP A 226 6.99 6.62 8.33
C TRP A 226 8.16 6.86 9.29
N MET A 227 7.94 7.68 10.33
CA MET A 227 8.95 8.05 11.31
C MET A 227 8.91 7.21 12.60
N GLU A 228 8.18 6.09 12.60
CA GLU A 228 8.02 5.26 13.79
C GLU A 228 9.37 4.80 14.34
N GLY A 229 9.66 5.14 15.60
CA GLY A 229 10.89 4.79 16.29
C GLY A 229 12.11 5.67 15.96
N ALA A 230 11.99 6.69 15.10
CA ALA A 230 13.11 7.53 14.68
C ALA A 230 13.82 8.24 15.85
N ASP A 231 13.06 8.78 16.80
CA ASP A 231 13.59 9.58 17.92
C ASP A 231 14.48 8.79 18.89
N ALA A 232 14.38 7.45 18.87
CA ALA A 232 15.18 6.56 19.72
C ALA A 232 16.46 6.05 19.04
N LEU A 233 16.67 6.34 17.76
CA LEU A 233 17.80 5.83 16.99
C LEU A 233 19.09 6.58 17.31
N ARG A 234 20.16 5.83 17.55
CA ARG A 234 21.54 6.33 17.54
C ARG A 234 22.13 6.25 16.12
N PRO A 235 23.20 7.02 15.82
CA PRO A 235 23.90 6.92 14.55
C PRO A 235 24.28 5.48 14.18
N GLY A 236 23.95 5.06 12.96
CA GLY A 236 24.14 3.69 12.44
C GLY A 236 23.03 2.70 12.81
N GLU A 237 22.04 3.11 13.61
CA GLU A 237 20.88 2.29 13.94
C GLU A 237 19.76 2.46 12.90
N ARG A 238 18.85 1.48 12.91
CA ARG A 238 17.70 1.42 12.03
C ARG A 238 16.55 0.77 12.77
N HIS A 239 15.35 1.24 12.51
CA HIS A 239 14.12 0.67 13.03
C HIS A 239 13.03 0.84 11.97
N ARG A 240 12.42 -0.27 11.54
CA ARG A 240 11.39 -0.28 10.48
C ARG A 240 11.81 0.53 9.25
N ARG A 241 11.06 1.59 8.91
CA ARG A 241 11.30 2.52 7.80
C ARG A 241 12.40 3.54 8.07
N CYS A 242 12.92 3.67 9.29
CA CYS A 242 13.92 4.68 9.64
C CYS A 242 15.35 4.12 9.66
N VAL A 243 16.29 4.89 9.13
CA VAL A 243 17.73 4.64 9.21
C VAL A 243 18.42 5.93 9.67
N CYS A 244 19.09 5.87 10.81
CA CYS A 244 19.91 6.96 11.33
C CYS A 244 21.33 6.80 10.78
N LEU A 245 21.75 7.75 9.95
CA LEU A 245 23.07 7.76 9.33
C LEU A 245 24.16 8.16 10.35
N ALA A 246 25.43 8.07 9.94
CA ALA A 246 26.57 8.29 10.83
C ALA A 246 26.65 9.71 11.40
N ASP A 247 26.08 10.69 10.70
CA ASP A 247 25.96 12.09 11.12
C ASP A 247 24.73 12.37 12.00
N GLY A 248 23.93 11.34 12.31
CA GLY A 248 22.73 11.43 13.12
C GLY A 248 21.47 11.82 12.36
N VAL A 249 21.55 12.05 11.04
CA VAL A 249 20.38 12.36 10.23
C VAL A 249 19.59 11.09 9.96
N VAL A 250 18.26 11.17 10.06
CA VAL A 250 17.36 10.07 9.74
C VAL A 250 16.81 10.23 8.32
N LEU A 251 17.02 9.22 7.49
CA LEU A 251 16.35 9.03 6.21
C LEU A 251 15.51 7.75 6.26
N ASN A 252 14.62 7.60 5.28
CA ASN A 252 13.68 6.51 5.25
C ASN A 252 14.01 5.48 4.16
N ARG A 253 13.57 4.25 4.41
CA ARG A 253 13.60 3.11 3.47
C ARG A 253 12.22 2.45 3.44
N TYR A 254 11.97 1.67 2.40
CA TYR A 254 10.84 0.75 2.37
C TYR A 254 11.07 -0.45 3.32
N TRP A 255 10.00 -0.88 3.97
CA TRP A 255 9.93 -1.92 5.00
C TRP A 255 8.50 -2.46 5.18
N ASP A 256 8.31 -3.76 4.99
CA ASP A 256 7.08 -4.47 5.44
C ASP A 256 7.29 -5.03 6.84
N GLU A 257 6.26 -5.09 7.68
CA GLU A 257 6.29 -5.64 9.05
C GLU A 257 6.48 -7.17 9.11
N ARG A 258 6.15 -7.89 8.03
CA ARG A 258 6.30 -9.34 7.92
C ARG A 258 7.59 -9.71 7.17
N ASP A 259 8.18 -10.85 7.55
CA ASP A 259 9.32 -11.50 6.88
C ASP A 259 8.98 -12.93 6.42
N THR A 260 7.72 -13.15 6.08
CA THR A 260 7.21 -14.38 5.47
C THR A 260 6.96 -14.17 3.97
N PRO A 261 6.74 -15.20 3.14
CA PRO A 261 6.37 -15.00 1.73
C PRO A 261 5.12 -14.12 1.59
N ARG A 262 5.04 -13.27 0.56
CA ARG A 262 3.83 -12.51 0.19
C ARG A 262 2.68 -13.46 -0.07
N GLU A 263 1.47 -13.13 0.38
CA GLU A 263 0.36 -14.10 0.30
C GLU A 263 -0.15 -14.22 -1.14
N GLU A 264 -0.18 -13.09 -1.85
CA GLU A 264 -0.52 -12.93 -3.26
C GLU A 264 0.57 -13.42 -4.23
N SER A 265 1.72 -13.86 -3.73
CA SER A 265 2.87 -14.37 -4.51
C SER A 265 3.65 -15.42 -3.72
N TYR A 266 2.93 -16.26 -2.96
CA TYR A 266 3.52 -17.10 -1.92
C TYR A 266 4.54 -18.08 -2.48
N ARG A 267 4.17 -18.76 -3.55
CA ARG A 267 4.99 -19.77 -4.17
C ARG A 267 6.23 -19.14 -4.83
N GLU A 268 6.05 -18.04 -5.54
CA GLU A 268 7.11 -17.26 -6.19
C GLU A 268 8.17 -16.80 -5.19
N ASP A 269 7.73 -16.28 -4.05
CA ASP A 269 8.61 -15.81 -2.97
C ASP A 269 9.38 -16.99 -2.35
N VAL A 270 8.69 -18.12 -2.07
CA VAL A 270 9.33 -19.35 -1.56
C VAL A 270 10.41 -19.86 -2.52
N GLU A 271 10.14 -19.88 -3.82
CA GLU A 271 11.10 -20.29 -4.84
C GLU A 271 12.29 -19.33 -4.93
N THR A 272 12.02 -18.02 -4.88
CA THR A 272 13.05 -16.97 -4.88
C THR A 272 13.99 -17.11 -3.68
N ALA A 273 13.45 -17.30 -2.48
CA ALA A 273 14.25 -17.48 -1.28
C ALA A 273 15.02 -18.80 -1.27
N ARG A 274 14.49 -19.88 -1.89
CA ARG A 274 15.24 -21.14 -2.08
C ARG A 274 16.44 -20.98 -3.00
N ALA A 275 16.37 -20.08 -3.99
CA ALA A 275 17.46 -19.79 -4.92
C ALA A 275 18.52 -18.82 -4.35
N SER A 276 18.33 -18.31 -3.13
CA SER A 276 19.27 -17.42 -2.44
C SER A 276 20.15 -18.17 -1.44
N CYS A 277 21.35 -17.65 -1.19
CA CYS A 277 22.21 -18.11 -0.10
C CYS A 277 21.96 -17.36 1.22
N ARG A 278 21.11 -16.32 1.21
CA ARG A 278 20.76 -15.52 2.38
C ARG A 278 19.72 -16.22 3.26
N PRO A 279 19.61 -15.87 4.55
CA PRO A 279 18.49 -16.32 5.38
C PRO A 279 17.15 -15.99 4.72
N ARG A 280 16.26 -16.99 4.61
CA ARG A 280 15.00 -16.85 3.86
C ARG A 280 14.14 -15.67 4.30
N HIS A 281 14.05 -15.45 5.61
CA HIS A 281 13.26 -14.35 6.20
C HIS A 281 13.77 -12.97 5.74
N GLU A 282 15.08 -12.79 5.55
CA GLU A 282 15.61 -11.54 5.02
C GLU A 282 15.23 -11.35 3.54
N VAL A 283 15.29 -12.42 2.74
CA VAL A 283 14.86 -12.37 1.33
C VAL A 283 13.39 -12.02 1.24
N TYR A 284 12.54 -12.65 2.06
CA TYR A 284 11.11 -12.33 2.13
C TYR A 284 10.85 -10.89 2.54
N ARG A 285 11.56 -10.37 3.55
CA ARG A 285 11.47 -8.95 3.96
C ARG A 285 11.82 -8.02 2.81
N ASP A 286 12.88 -8.31 2.06
CA ASP A 286 13.32 -7.48 0.94
C ASP A 286 12.37 -7.56 -0.27
N LEU A 287 11.76 -8.72 -0.53
CA LEU A 287 10.69 -8.88 -1.53
C LEU A 287 9.46 -8.04 -1.16
N ARG A 288 9.02 -8.13 0.10
CA ARG A 288 7.88 -7.35 0.60
C ARG A 288 8.16 -5.85 0.62
N ALA A 289 9.36 -5.43 1.02
CA ALA A 289 9.78 -4.03 0.92
C ALA A 289 9.87 -3.55 -0.54
N GLY A 290 10.22 -4.44 -1.48
CA GLY A 290 10.14 -4.14 -2.92
C GLY A 290 8.70 -3.89 -3.38
N ALA A 291 7.72 -4.59 -2.81
CA ALA A 291 6.30 -4.32 -3.06
C ALA A 291 5.83 -3.01 -2.38
N GLU A 292 6.30 -2.70 -1.17
CA GLU A 292 6.05 -1.38 -0.55
C GLU A 292 6.63 -0.23 -1.38
N SER A 293 7.70 -0.47 -2.13
CA SER A 293 8.25 0.58 -2.99
C SER A 293 7.39 0.89 -4.20
N GLY A 294 6.46 0.00 -4.60
CA GLY A 294 5.75 0.07 -5.89
C GLY A 294 6.62 -0.33 -7.10
N TRP A 295 7.83 -0.85 -6.87
CA TRP A 295 8.78 -1.25 -7.93
C TRP A 295 9.15 -2.73 -7.78
N ASP A 296 8.14 -3.59 -7.68
CA ASP A 296 8.27 -5.05 -7.61
C ASP A 296 8.19 -5.71 -9.01
N PHE A 297 9.29 -6.10 -9.65
CA PHE A 297 10.67 -5.96 -9.20
C PHE A 297 11.55 -5.24 -10.21
N SER A 298 12.62 -4.63 -9.70
CA SER A 298 13.55 -3.80 -10.45
C SER A 298 14.99 -4.13 -10.12
N SER A 299 15.88 -4.04 -11.11
CA SER A 299 17.34 -4.16 -10.95
C SER A 299 17.90 -3.15 -9.93
N ARG A 300 17.19 -2.04 -9.71
CA ARG A 300 17.45 -1.03 -8.67
C ARG A 300 17.75 -1.66 -7.30
N TRP A 301 17.01 -2.72 -6.96
CA TRP A 301 17.08 -3.39 -5.65
C TRP A 301 18.04 -4.58 -5.58
N LEU A 302 18.68 -4.99 -6.68
CA LEU A 302 19.39 -6.27 -6.80
C LEU A 302 20.92 -6.13 -6.73
N ASP A 303 21.65 -7.11 -6.17
CA ASP A 303 23.11 -7.24 -6.41
C ASP A 303 23.42 -7.65 -7.84
N ASP A 304 22.65 -8.59 -8.37
CA ASP A 304 22.73 -9.04 -9.74
C ASP A 304 21.41 -8.67 -10.42
N ALA A 305 21.48 -7.77 -11.40
CA ALA A 305 20.32 -7.22 -12.10
C ALA A 305 19.43 -8.28 -12.78
N HIS A 306 19.94 -9.49 -12.97
CA HIS A 306 19.20 -10.60 -13.60
C HIS A 306 18.75 -11.67 -12.60
N ARG A 307 19.02 -11.50 -11.30
CA ARG A 307 18.69 -12.48 -10.26
C ARG A 307 17.94 -11.84 -9.10
N LEU A 308 16.61 -12.02 -9.12
CA LEU A 308 15.72 -11.54 -8.05
C LEU A 308 16.11 -12.07 -6.65
N ALA A 309 16.66 -13.28 -6.55
CA ALA A 309 17.16 -13.86 -5.29
C ALA A 309 18.26 -13.03 -4.60
N THR A 310 18.79 -12.01 -5.27
CA THR A 310 19.78 -11.06 -4.76
C THR A 310 19.19 -9.71 -4.32
N ILE A 311 17.86 -9.59 -4.27
CA ILE A 311 17.15 -8.40 -3.80
C ILE A 311 17.56 -8.02 -2.38
N ARG A 312 17.71 -6.72 -2.10
CA ARG A 312 18.10 -6.18 -0.79
C ARG A 312 17.51 -4.80 -0.49
N THR A 313 16.25 -4.61 -0.85
CA THR A 313 15.52 -3.34 -0.77
C THR A 313 15.71 -2.60 0.56
N THR A 314 15.69 -3.31 1.69
CA THR A 314 15.82 -2.70 3.03
C THR A 314 17.23 -2.16 3.35
N SER A 315 18.22 -2.47 2.51
CA SER A 315 19.58 -1.95 2.62
C SER A 315 19.80 -0.66 1.81
N ILE A 316 18.76 -0.15 1.16
CA ILE A 316 18.82 0.99 0.25
C ILE A 316 17.94 2.11 0.80
N LEU A 317 18.45 3.34 0.79
CA LEU A 317 17.72 4.58 1.05
C LEU A 317 17.26 5.15 -0.30
N PRO A 318 15.96 5.04 -0.62
CA PRO A 318 15.46 5.41 -1.94
C PRO A 318 15.29 6.92 -2.09
N ILE A 319 15.70 7.49 -3.22
CA ILE A 319 15.50 8.93 -3.49
C ILE A 319 14.02 9.32 -3.56
N ASP A 320 13.21 8.53 -4.25
CA ASP A 320 11.78 8.74 -4.42
C ASP A 320 11.05 8.80 -3.07
N LEU A 321 11.26 7.83 -2.19
CA LEU A 321 10.66 7.85 -0.85
C LEU A 321 11.02 9.11 -0.07
N ASN A 322 12.30 9.47 -0.04
CA ASN A 322 12.75 10.61 0.74
C ASN A 322 12.30 11.94 0.14
N ALA A 323 12.15 12.04 -1.18
CA ALA A 323 11.54 13.19 -1.84
C ALA A 323 10.04 13.33 -1.50
N LEU A 324 9.30 12.22 -1.47
CA LEU A 324 7.88 12.20 -1.08
C LEU A 324 7.70 12.59 0.39
N LEU A 325 8.57 12.12 1.28
CA LEU A 325 8.53 12.51 2.69
C LEU A 325 8.92 13.98 2.91
N TYR A 326 9.83 14.53 2.10
CA TYR A 326 10.09 15.97 2.08
C TYR A 326 8.83 16.75 1.68
N LYS A 327 8.10 16.30 0.66
CA LYS A 327 6.82 16.91 0.28
C LYS A 327 5.79 16.81 1.39
N LEU A 328 5.67 15.65 2.07
CA LEU A 328 4.78 15.48 3.21
C LEU A 328 5.14 16.44 4.36
N GLU A 329 6.42 16.58 4.71
CA GLU A 329 6.89 17.49 5.75
C GLU A 329 6.54 18.95 5.42
N ARG A 330 6.73 19.35 4.16
CA ARG A 330 6.34 20.68 3.67
C ARG A 330 4.84 20.91 3.72
N GLN A 331 4.04 19.94 3.26
CA GLN A 331 2.59 20.05 3.26
C GLN A 331 2.05 20.21 4.69
N ILE A 332 2.58 19.44 5.64
CA ILE A 332 2.22 19.57 7.05
C ILE A 332 2.58 20.97 7.58
N ALA A 333 3.76 21.49 7.23
CA ALA A 333 4.18 22.82 7.66
C ALA A 333 3.22 23.91 7.13
N GLU A 334 2.91 23.87 5.83
CA GLU A 334 2.04 24.83 5.15
C GLU A 334 0.62 24.80 5.71
N LEU A 335 0.01 23.61 5.85
CA LEU A 335 -1.34 23.45 6.39
C LEU A 335 -1.43 23.78 7.89
N SER A 336 -0.38 23.51 8.66
CA SER A 336 -0.28 23.93 10.06
C SER A 336 -0.32 25.45 10.19
N ALA A 337 0.39 26.18 9.31
CA ALA A 337 0.34 27.64 9.28
C ALA A 337 -1.07 28.16 8.94
N VAL A 338 -1.75 27.55 7.96
CA VAL A 338 -3.15 27.87 7.61
C VAL A 338 -4.10 27.69 8.79
N LYS A 339 -3.89 26.68 9.64
CA LYS A 339 -4.67 26.44 10.86
C LYS A 339 -4.20 27.28 12.07
N GLY A 340 -3.23 28.17 11.91
CA GLY A 340 -2.68 29.02 12.99
C GLY A 340 -1.78 28.26 13.98
N GLN A 341 -1.31 27.06 13.62
CA GLN A 341 -0.46 26.20 14.46
C GLN A 341 1.03 26.50 14.22
N GLN A 342 1.45 27.72 14.52
CA GLN A 342 2.77 28.25 14.14
C GLN A 342 3.96 27.38 14.60
N ALA A 343 3.94 26.90 15.85
CA ALA A 343 5.02 26.05 16.38
C ALA A 343 5.13 24.71 15.63
N CYS A 344 4.00 24.16 15.17
CA CYS A 344 3.99 22.94 14.36
C CYS A 344 4.57 23.23 12.96
N ALA A 345 4.15 24.34 12.35
CA ALA A 345 4.63 24.79 11.05
C ALA A 345 6.15 24.95 11.03
N GLU A 346 6.71 25.66 12.00
CA GLU A 346 8.15 25.88 12.13
C GLU A 346 8.92 24.57 12.39
N ASN A 347 8.35 23.66 13.18
CA ASN A 347 8.97 22.37 13.44
C ASN A 347 9.08 21.52 12.17
N PHE A 348 8.01 21.43 11.40
CA PHE A 348 7.98 20.64 10.16
C PHE A 348 8.77 21.29 9.03
N ALA A 349 8.78 22.63 8.92
CA ALA A 349 9.65 23.34 7.97
C ALA A 349 11.13 22.99 8.20
N ARG A 350 11.58 23.02 9.46
CA ARG A 350 12.95 22.62 9.84
C ARG A 350 13.24 21.15 9.54
N ARG A 351 12.28 20.24 9.74
CA ARG A 351 12.44 18.82 9.38
C ARG A 351 12.63 18.65 7.88
N ALA A 352 11.82 19.34 7.07
CA ALA A 352 11.95 19.36 5.62
C ALA A 352 13.32 19.90 5.17
N GLU A 353 13.83 20.97 5.77
CA GLU A 353 15.17 21.51 5.48
C GLU A 353 16.28 20.51 5.80
N ILE A 354 16.21 19.83 6.96
CA ILE A 354 17.17 18.79 7.34
C ILE A 354 17.15 17.64 6.33
N ARG A 355 15.95 17.19 5.93
CA ARG A 355 15.80 16.11 4.95
C ARG A 355 16.33 16.51 3.58
N LEU A 356 16.03 17.72 3.11
CA LEU A 356 16.53 18.22 1.83
C LEU A 356 18.06 18.25 1.82
N ALA A 357 18.69 18.78 2.88
CA ALA A 357 20.15 18.80 3.00
C ALA A 357 20.75 17.37 2.99
N ALA A 358 20.06 16.41 3.59
CA ALA A 358 20.48 15.01 3.60
C ALA A 358 20.32 14.34 2.22
N ILE A 359 19.22 14.64 1.51
CA ILE A 359 19.02 14.21 0.12
C ILE A 359 20.15 14.74 -0.76
N ASP A 360 20.47 16.04 -0.67
CA ASP A 360 21.54 16.67 -1.43
C ASP A 360 22.93 16.13 -1.06
N HIS A 361 23.13 15.72 0.20
CA HIS A 361 24.40 15.18 0.64
C HIS A 361 24.60 13.71 0.22
N PHE A 362 23.61 12.85 0.47
CA PHE A 362 23.74 11.41 0.31
C PHE A 362 23.25 10.89 -1.03
N LEU A 363 22.27 11.54 -1.64
CA LEU A 363 21.55 11.02 -2.80
C LEU A 363 21.88 11.76 -4.10
N TRP A 364 22.42 12.98 -4.05
CA TRP A 364 22.87 13.69 -5.25
C TRP A 364 24.26 13.23 -5.71
N ASN A 365 24.42 12.96 -7.01
CA ASN A 365 25.72 12.70 -7.61
C ASN A 365 26.11 13.84 -8.57
N PRO A 366 27.06 14.72 -8.19
CA PRO A 366 27.42 15.87 -9.01
C PRO A 366 28.17 15.50 -10.30
N ARG A 367 28.80 14.32 -10.37
CA ARG A 367 29.50 13.87 -11.59
C ARG A 367 28.52 13.39 -12.66
N ALA A 368 27.46 12.71 -12.24
CA ALA A 368 26.41 12.24 -13.12
C ALA A 368 25.32 13.31 -13.37
N GLY A 369 25.19 14.31 -12.49
CA GLY A 369 24.16 15.33 -12.58
C GLY A 369 22.76 14.79 -12.31
N ALA A 370 22.64 13.77 -11.46
CA ALA A 370 21.37 13.12 -11.14
C ALA A 370 21.35 12.64 -9.68
N TYR A 371 20.15 12.39 -9.16
CA TYR A 371 19.97 11.72 -7.88
C TYR A 371 20.01 10.19 -8.04
N PHE A 372 20.55 9.54 -7.03
CA PHE A 372 20.75 8.10 -6.91
C PHE A 372 20.33 7.65 -5.51
N ASP A 373 20.04 6.36 -5.38
CA ASP A 373 19.81 5.79 -4.05
C ASP A 373 21.13 5.63 -3.28
N TYR A 374 21.03 5.49 -1.96
CA TYR A 374 22.20 5.22 -1.12
C TYR A 374 22.12 3.85 -0.46
N ASP A 375 23.11 3.00 -0.68
CA ASP A 375 23.27 1.74 0.06
C ASP A 375 23.91 2.04 1.41
N TRP A 376 23.06 2.23 2.43
CA TRP A 376 23.49 2.65 3.76
C TRP A 376 24.28 1.57 4.49
N ARG A 377 24.17 0.29 4.09
CA ARG A 377 24.99 -0.79 4.65
C ARG A 377 26.39 -0.81 4.05
N ARG A 378 26.54 -0.43 2.78
CA ARG A 378 27.83 -0.39 2.08
C ARG A 378 28.47 1.00 2.06
N GLY A 379 27.77 2.02 2.54
CA GLY A 379 28.26 3.39 2.64
C GLY A 379 28.52 4.04 1.28
N ARG A 380 27.73 3.72 0.24
CA ARG A 380 27.94 4.23 -1.13
C ARG A 380 26.64 4.44 -1.90
N GLN A 381 26.65 5.42 -2.81
CA GLN A 381 25.61 5.61 -3.80
C GLN A 381 25.52 4.42 -4.76
N ARG A 382 24.32 4.13 -5.27
CA ARG A 382 24.03 3.04 -6.20
C ARG A 382 23.68 3.52 -7.59
#